data_AF-H8FVP1-F1
#
_entry.id   AF-H8FVP1-F1
#
_cell.length_a   1.000
_cell.length_b   1.000
_cell.length_c   1.000
_cell.angle_alpha   90.00
_cell.angle_beta   90.00
_cell.angle_gamma   90.00
#
_symmetry.space_group_name_H-M   'P 1'
#
loop_
_entity.id
_entity.type
_entity.pdbx_description
1 polymer ?
#
loop_
_entity_poly.entity_id
_entity_poly.type
_entity_poly.pdbx_seq_one_letter_code
_entity_poly.pdbx_strand_id
1 'polypeptide(L)' 'MSLATNVVRRGAVYYVRVRVPKRLVQFVGKSEVWKSLETKDAIDARRKAPSVTPRARRHLAR' A
#
# COMPACT_ATOMS: atom_id res chain seq x y z
N MET A 1 -17.11 -9.00 -7.71
CA MET A 1 -15.78 -8.70 -8.29
C MET A 1 -15.04 -7.74 -7.37
N SER A 2 -14.25 -8.22 -6.41
CA SER A 2 -13.35 -7.36 -5.63
C SER A 2 -11.92 -7.58 -6.12
N LEU A 3 -11.43 -6.65 -6.94
CA LEU A 3 -10.01 -6.53 -7.26
C LEU A 3 -9.27 -6.42 -5.92
N ALA A 4 -8.43 -7.42 -5.61
CA ALA A 4 -7.76 -7.68 -4.34
C ALA A 4 -7.61 -6.46 -3.42
N THR A 5 -8.16 -6.55 -2.20
CA THR A 5 -7.91 -5.54 -1.18
C THR A 5 -6.43 -5.66 -0.79
N ASN A 6 -5.58 -4.71 -1.20
CA ASN A 6 -4.15 -4.67 -0.85
C ASN A 6 -3.90 -4.48 0.67
N VAL A 7 -4.93 -4.68 1.50
CA VAL A 7 -4.95 -4.49 2.95
C VAL A 7 -5.05 -5.86 3.60
N VAL A 8 -4.15 -6.15 4.55
CA VAL A 8 -4.11 -7.42 5.29
C VAL A 8 -4.04 -7.14 6.79
N ARG A 9 -4.64 -7.99 7.61
CA ARG A 9 -4.51 -7.92 9.07
C ARG A 9 -3.31 -8.73 9.52
N ARG A 10 -2.44 -8.17 10.37
CA ARG A 10 -1.34 -8.87 11.03
C ARG A 10 -1.43 -8.63 12.54
N GLY A 11 -1.88 -9.65 13.26
CA GLY A 11 -2.23 -9.52 14.67
C GLY A 11 -3.36 -8.50 14.88
N ALA A 12 -3.10 -7.46 15.65
CA ALA A 12 -4.08 -6.43 15.94
C ALA A 12 -4.19 -5.35 14.84
N VAL A 13 -3.21 -5.20 13.96
CA VAL A 13 -3.08 -4.01 13.08
C VAL A 13 -3.24 -4.38 11.61
N TYR A 14 -3.87 -3.49 10.84
CA TYR A 14 -3.94 -3.60 9.39
C TYR A 14 -2.71 -3.01 8.69
N TYR A 15 -2.27 -3.66 7.62
CA TYR A 15 -1.18 -3.26 6.76
C TYR A 15 -1.66 -3.13 5.33
N VAL A 16 -1.06 -2.23 4.55
CA VAL A 16 -1.30 -2.11 3.10
C VAL A 16 -0.03 -2.41 2.30
N ARG A 17 -0.17 -3.13 1.19
CA ARG A 17 0.90 -3.37 0.21
C ARG A 17 1.04 -2.15 -0.68
N VAL A 18 2.23 -1.57 -0.71
CA VAL A 18 2.54 -0.35 -1.48
C VAL A 18 3.66 -0.66 -2.47
N ARG A 19 3.47 -0.23 -3.73
CA ARG A 19 4.51 -0.34 -4.75
C ARG A 19 5.59 0.72 -4.54
N VAL A 20 6.84 0.31 -4.60
CA VAL A 20 7.99 1.21 -4.59
C VAL A 20 8.15 1.80 -5.99
N PRO A 21 8.29 3.14 -6.14
CA PRO A 21 8.61 3.75 -7.44
C PRO A 21 9.87 3.15 -8.05
N LYS A 22 9.87 2.87 -9.37
CA LYS A 22 10.99 2.18 -10.05
C LYS A 22 12.36 2.78 -9.72
N ARG A 23 12.48 4.11 -9.74
CA ARG A 23 13.72 4.85 -9.40
C ARG A 23 14.24 4.61 -7.98
N LEU A 24 13.37 4.18 -7.07
CA LEU A 24 13.70 3.89 -5.67
C LEU A 24 13.97 2.41 -5.42
N VAL A 25 13.61 1.52 -6.36
CA VAL A 25 13.82 0.07 -6.20
C VAL A 25 15.31 -0.25 -6.04
N GLN A 26 16.20 0.46 -6.74
CA GLN A 26 17.65 0.28 -6.60
C GLN A 26 18.18 0.60 -5.20
N PHE A 27 17.51 1.48 -4.45
CA PHE A 27 17.91 1.86 -3.09
C PHE A 27 17.23 0.99 -2.03
N VAL A 28 15.97 0.60 -2.25
CA VAL A 28 15.17 -0.18 -1.30
C VAL A 28 15.39 -1.70 -1.46
N GLY A 29 15.85 -2.13 -2.64
CA GLY A 29 16.04 -3.56 -2.98
C GLY A 29 14.73 -4.35 -3.16
N LYS A 30 13.57 -3.69 -3.07
CA LYS A 30 12.24 -4.31 -3.13
C LYS A 30 11.32 -3.53 -4.07
N SER A 31 10.51 -4.25 -4.83
CA SER A 31 9.48 -3.66 -5.70
C SER A 31 8.22 -3.23 -4.94
N GLU A 32 8.02 -3.78 -3.74
CA GLU A 32 6.86 -3.52 -2.88
C GLU A 32 7.23 -3.61 -1.40
N VAL A 33 6.49 -2.86 -0.57
CA VAL A 33 6.66 -2.82 0.88
C VAL A 33 5.29 -2.92 1.57
N TRP A 34 5.30 -3.43 2.80
CA TRP A 34 4.14 -3.41 3.68
C TRP A 34 4.22 -2.18 4.57
N LYS A 35 3.16 -1.39 4.62
CA LYS A 35 3.06 -0.21 5.49
C LYS A 35 1.90 -0.38 6.47
N SER A 36 2.15 -0.13 7.75
CA SER A 36 1.12 -0.14 8.79
C SER A 36 0.08 0.95 8.51
N LEU A 37 -1.20 0.62 8.71
CA LEU A 37 -2.31 1.57 8.73
C LEU A 37 -2.65 2.03 10.16
N GLU A 38 -1.92 1.51 11.16
CA GLU A 38 -2.00 1.90 12.57
C GLU A 38 -3.43 1.87 13.11
N THR A 39 -4.20 0.88 12.66
CA THR A 39 -5.59 0.71 13.06
C THR A 39 -5.95 -0.75 13.19
N LYS A 40 -6.85 -1.03 14.13
CA LYS A 40 -7.46 -2.34 14.36
C LYS A 40 -8.84 -2.46 13.72
N ASP A 41 -9.38 -1.34 13.23
CA ASP A 41 -10.72 -1.27 12.65
C ASP A 41 -10.67 -1.48 11.13
N ALA A 42 -11.53 -2.36 10.63
CA ALA A 42 -11.54 -2.73 9.22
C ALA A 42 -12.05 -1.61 8.30
N ILE A 43 -12.98 -0.78 8.77
CA ILE A 43 -13.57 0.32 8.00
C ILE A 43 -12.54 1.46 7.91
N ASP A 44 -11.91 1.80 9.03
CA ASP A 44 -10.82 2.77 9.10
C ASP A 44 -9.63 2.33 8.24
N ALA A 45 -9.26 1.05 8.26
CA ALA A 45 -8.20 0.52 7.39
C ALA A 45 -8.51 0.73 5.89
N ARG A 46 -9.75 0.46 5.46
CA ARG A 46 -10.17 0.69 4.07
C ARG A 46 -10.14 2.17 3.69
N ARG A 47 -10.46 3.07 4.63
CA ARG A 47 -10.41 4.53 4.44
C ARG A 47 -8.98 5.07 4.37
N LYS A 48 -8.07 4.53 5.19
CA LYS A 48 -6.64 4.94 5.23
C LYS A 48 -5.82 4.39 4.07
N ALA A 49 -6.13 3.20 3.55
CA ALA A 49 -5.32 2.59 2.51
C ALA A 49 -5.05 3.50 1.29
N PRO A 50 -6.03 4.23 0.73
CA PRO A 50 -5.81 5.15 -0.40
C PRO A 50 -4.88 6.34 -0.10
N SER A 51 -4.76 6.80 1.15
CA SER A 51 -3.86 7.91 1.49
C SER A 51 -2.40 7.48 1.60
N VAL A 52 -2.19 6.18 1.86
CA VAL A 52 -0.86 5.58 2.03
C VAL A 52 -0.34 4.94 0.74
N THR A 53 -1.24 4.45 -0.11
CA THR A 53 -0.88 4.01 -1.46
C THR A 53 -0.82 5.20 -2.41
N PRO A 54 0.30 5.45 -3.09
CA PRO A 54 0.29 6.37 -4.21
C PRO A 54 -0.78 5.88 -5.20
N ARG A 55 -1.80 6.70 -5.49
CA ARG A 55 -2.71 6.42 -6.60
C ARG A 55 -1.82 6.22 -7.82
N ALA A 56 -1.82 5.00 -8.38
CA ALA A 56 -1.20 4.73 -9.66
C ALA A 56 -1.96 5.51 -10.73
N ARG A 57 -1.70 6.81 -10.86
CA ARG A 57 -2.15 7.65 -11.95
C ARG A 57 -0.94 8.35 -12.55
N ARG A 58 -0.65 7.93 -13.79
CA ARG A 58 0.12 8.61 -14.84
C ARG A 58 1.37 9.34 -14.39
N HIS A 59 2.50 8.65 -14.31
CA HIS A 59 3.80 9.22 -14.71
C HIS A 59 4.76 8.08 -15.06
N LEU A 60 4.53 7.49 -16.23
CA LEU A 60 5.51 6.73 -17.01
C LEU A 60 5.25 7.09 -18.47
N ALA A 61 5.87 8.16 -18.93
CA ALA A 61 6.28 8.43 -20.33
C ALA A 61 6.65 9.90 -20.45
N ARG A 62 7.92 10.21 -20.23
CA ARG A 62 8.80 10.89 -21.19
C ARG A 62 10.23 10.68 -20.72
#